data_AF-E0RS79-F1
#
_entry.id   AF-E0RS79-F1
#
_cell.length_a   1.000
_cell.length_b   1.000
_cell.length_c   1.000
_cell.angle_alpha   90.00
_cell.angle_beta   90.00
_cell.angle_gamma   90.00
#
_symmetry.space_group_name_H-M   'P 1'
#
loop_
_entity.id
_entity.type
_entity.pdbx_description
1 polymer ?
#
loop_
_entity_poly.entity_id
_entity_poly.type
_entity_poly.pdbx_seq_one_letter_code
_entity_poly.pdbx_strand_id
1 'polypeptide(L)' 'MIKVTKLDGTVFYVNPHHIEYIELNPDTTLIMLSGKRLVVREDYQTIFDRIIEYRRKIGLFFNEE' A
#
# COMPACT_ATOMS: atom_id res chain seq x y z
N MET A 1 -0.64 8.47 2.09
CA MET A 1 -1.45 7.57 1.24
C MET A 1 -0.59 7.10 0.08
N ILE A 2 -0.74 5.86 -0.34
CA ILE A 2 -0.07 5.32 -1.54
C ILE A 2 -1.12 5.12 -2.65
N LYS A 3 -0.75 5.42 -3.90
CA LYS A 3 -1.59 5.17 -5.06
C LYS A 3 -1.62 3.66 -5.35
N VAL A 4 -2.78 3.14 -5.71
CA VAL A 4 -2.99 1.77 -6.21
C VAL A 4 -4.07 1.76 -7.28
N THR A 5 -4.09 0.74 -8.12
CA THR A 5 -5.06 0.63 -9.20
C THR A 5 -5.77 -0.71 -9.09
N LYS A 6 -7.10 -0.70 -9.01
CA LYS A 6 -7.89 -1.94 -9.05
C LYS A 6 -7.78 -2.61 -10.41
N LEU A 7 -8.15 -3.88 -10.46
CA LEU A 7 -8.23 -4.62 -11.73
C LEU A 7 -9.19 -3.98 -12.75
N ASP A 8 -10.22 -3.27 -12.30
CA ASP A 8 -11.15 -2.52 -13.16
C ASP A 8 -10.57 -1.20 -13.73
N GLY A 9 -9.34 -0.83 -13.36
CA GLY A 9 -8.67 0.40 -13.80
C GLY A 9 -8.95 1.62 -12.90
N THR A 10 -9.82 1.49 -11.90
CA THR A 10 -10.11 2.57 -10.95
C THR A 10 -8.90 2.83 -10.06
N VAL A 11 -8.48 4.09 -9.98
CA VAL A 11 -7.38 4.54 -9.14
C VAL A 11 -7.89 4.80 -7.72
N PHE A 12 -7.19 4.24 -6.74
CA PHE A 12 -7.44 4.46 -5.32
C PHE A 12 -6.18 4.94 -4.62
N TYR A 13 -6.38 5.60 -3.48
CA TYR A 13 -5.31 5.95 -2.56
C TYR A 13 -5.59 5.25 -1.23
N VAL A 14 -4.67 4.40 -0.79
CA VAL A 14 -4.83 3.61 0.44
C VAL A 14 -3.87 4.09 1.52
N ASN A 15 -4.29 3.95 2.77
CA ASN A 15 -3.41 4.19 3.91
C ASN A 15 -2.55 2.94 4.13
N PRO A 16 -1.22 3.00 3.91
CA PRO A 16 -0.37 1.84 4.10
C PRO A 16 -0.25 1.40 5.56
N HIS A 17 -0.56 2.25 6.54
CA HIS A 17 -0.59 1.85 7.96
C HIS A 17 -1.77 0.94 8.30
N HIS A 18 -2.79 0.88 7.44
CA HIS A 18 -3.96 0.04 7.64
C HIS A 18 -3.88 -1.28 6.87
N ILE A 19 -2.79 -1.51 6.14
CA ILE A 19 -2.52 -2.80 5.50
C ILE A 19 -2.04 -3.76 6.60
N GLU A 20 -2.72 -4.88 6.74
CA GLU A 20 -2.38 -5.94 7.68
C GLU A 20 -1.30 -6.86 7.07
N TYR A 21 -1.54 -7.33 5.84
CA TYR A 21 -0.57 -8.09 5.04
C TYR A 21 -0.90 -8.01 3.54
N ILE A 22 0.04 -8.45 2.72
CA ILE A 22 -0.08 -8.51 1.26
C ILE A 22 0.06 -9.97 0.82
N GLU A 23 -0.88 -10.45 0.02
CA GLU A 23 -0.83 -11.77 -0.60
C GLU A 23 -0.60 -11.67 -2.11
N LEU A 24 0.08 -12.67 -2.67
CA LEU A 24 0.38 -12.81 -4.09
C LEU A 24 -0.31 -14.08 -4.59
N ASN A 25 -1.52 -13.99 -5.13
CA ASN A 25 -2.28 -15.16 -5.58
C ASN A 25 -3.34 -14.78 -6.65
N PRO A 26 -3.13 -15.12 -7.93
CA PRO A 26 -1.94 -14.78 -8.72
C PRO A 26 -1.67 -13.26 -8.80
N ASP A 27 -2.69 -12.45 -8.48
CA ASP A 27 -2.63 -11.00 -8.39
C ASP A 27 -2.26 -10.54 -6.97
N THR A 28 -1.82 -9.30 -6.84
CA THR A 28 -1.51 -8.69 -5.55
C THR A 28 -2.80 -8.30 -4.82
N THR A 29 -3.00 -8.84 -3.62
CA THR A 29 -4.14 -8.50 -2.76
C THR A 29 -3.67 -7.84 -1.48
N LEU A 30 -4.16 -6.63 -1.22
CA LEU A 30 -3.95 -5.92 0.05
C LEU A 30 -5.06 -6.30 1.02
N ILE A 31 -4.70 -6.88 2.15
CA ILE A 31 -5.62 -7.18 3.23
C ILE A 31 -5.51 -6.05 4.25
N MET A 32 -6.63 -5.38 4.52
CA MET A 32 -6.70 -4.24 5.42
C MET A 32 -7.12 -4.71 6.81
N LEU A 33 -6.65 -4.03 7.87
CA LEU A 33 -7.06 -4.26 9.28
C LEU A 33 -8.58 -4.16 9.51
N SER A 34 -9.31 -3.50 8.58
CA SER A 34 -10.77 -3.42 8.60
C SER A 34 -11.49 -4.68 8.09
N GLY A 35 -10.75 -5.69 7.64
CA GLY A 35 -11.27 -6.87 6.93
C GLY A 35 -11.54 -6.64 5.44
N LYS A 36 -11.35 -5.41 4.92
CA LYS A 36 -11.47 -5.13 3.48
C LYS A 36 -10.32 -5.76 2.71
N ARG A 37 -10.63 -6.33 1.55
CA ARG A 37 -9.66 -6.89 0.61
C ARG A 37 -9.64 -6.07 -0.67
N LEU A 38 -8.44 -5.71 -1.13
CA LEU A 38 -8.27 -4.92 -2.34
C LEU A 38 -7.31 -5.63 -3.29
N VAL A 39 -7.84 -6.11 -4.42
CA VAL A 39 -7.02 -6.68 -5.50
C VAL A 39 -6.54 -5.55 -6.40
N VAL A 40 -5.23 -5.45 -6.58
CA VAL A 40 -4.57 -4.37 -7.31
C VAL A 40 -3.73 -4.90 -8.47
N ARG A 41 -3.50 -4.05 -9.47
CA ARG A 41 -2.69 -4.37 -10.65
C ARG A 41 -1.20 -4.30 -10.40
N GLU A 42 -0.78 -3.51 -9.40
CA GLU A 42 0.62 -3.37 -9.05
C GLU A 42 1.17 -4.62 -8.37
N ASP A 43 2.42 -4.98 -8.69
CA ASP A 43 3.13 -6.04 -8.01
C ASP A 43 3.55 -5.63 -6.58
N TYR A 44 3.99 -6.62 -5.80
CA TYR A 44 4.47 -6.38 -4.44
C TYR A 44 5.58 -5.33 -4.37
N GLN A 45 6.56 -5.40 -5.27
CA GLN A 45 7.73 -4.51 -5.23
C GLN A 45 7.32 -3.04 -5.42
N THR A 46 6.44 -2.77 -6.38
CA THR A 46 5.90 -1.42 -6.62
C THR A 46 5.15 -0.90 -5.41
N ILE A 47 4.32 -1.73 -4.76
CA ILE A 47 3.60 -1.35 -3.54
C ILE A 47 4.60 -1.07 -2.40
N PHE A 48 5.59 -1.94 -2.22
CA PHE A 48 6.60 -1.84 -1.18
C PHE A 48 7.42 -0.55 -1.30
N ASP A 49 7.88 -0.21 -2.50
CA ASP A 49 8.64 1.03 -2.74
C ASP A 49 7.80 2.28 -2.44
N ARG A 50 6.51 2.28 -2.82
CA ARG A 50 5.57 3.35 -2.48
C ARG A 50 5.37 3.47 -0.96
N ILE A 51 5.35 2.36 -0.22
CA ILE A 51 5.26 2.37 1.25
C ILE A 51 6.53 2.97 1.85
N ILE A 52 7.71 2.58 1.37
CA ILE A 52 8.99 3.15 1.82
C ILE A 52 9.01 4.66 1.55
N GLU A 53 8.66 5.09 0.35
CA GLU A 53 8.62 6.50 -0.02
C GLU A 53 7.65 7.28 0.87
N TYR A 54 6.46 6.74 1.11
CA TYR A 54 5.48 7.32 2.03
C TYR A 54 6.06 7.46 3.44
N ARG A 55 6.66 6.38 3.99
CA ARG A 55 7.27 6.38 5.32
C ARG A 55 8.41 7.39 5.43
N ARG A 56 9.25 7.52 4.40
CA ARG A 56 10.29 8.56 4.35
C ARG A 56 9.68 9.96 4.43
N LYS A 57 8.63 10.23 3.66
CA LYS A 57 7.98 11.54 3.63
C LYS A 57 7.31 11.92 4.96
N ILE A 58 6.73 10.95 5.68
CA ILE A 58 6.07 11.22 6.96
C ILE A 58 7.01 11.10 8.17
N GLY A 59 8.10 10.35 8.05
CA GLY A 59 9.05 10.03 9.13
C GLY A 59 10.26 10.95 9.18
N LEU A 60 10.41 11.89 8.24
CA LEU A 60 11.50 12.89 8.22
C LEU A 60 11.36 14.01 9.29
N PHE A 61 10.62 13.77 10.39
CA PHE A 61 10.49 14.68 11.53
C PHE A 61 10.70 14.04 12.91
N PHE A 62 11.43 12.91 12.99
CA PHE A 62 11.92 12.42 14.30
C PHE A 62 13.37 11.98 14.18
N ASN A 63 14.26 12.97 14.09
CA ASN A 63 15.60 12.93 14.67
C ASN A 63 16.00 14.40 14.97
N GLU A 64 16.58 14.61 16.15
CA GLU A 64 16.82 15.89 16.87
C GLU A 64 15.58 16.31 17.68
N GLU A 65 15.50 16.18 19.01
CA GLU A 65 16.49 16.12 20.11
C GLU A 65 16.14 15.05 21.18
#